data_AF-A0A7C1GQF6-F1
#
_entry.id   AF-A0A7C1GQF6-F1
#
_cell.length_a   1.000
_cell.length_b   1.000
_cell.length_c   1.000
_cell.angle_alpha   90.00
_cell.angle_beta   90.00
_cell.angle_gamma   90.00
#
_symmetry.space_group_name_H-M   'P 1'
#
loop_
_entity.id
_entity.type
_entity.pdbx_description
1 polymer ?
#
loop_
_entity_poly.entity_id
_entity_poly.type
_entity_poly.pdbx_seq_one_letter_code
_entity_poly.pdbx_strand_id
1 'polypeptide(L)'
;MMKDRAQAMVMASFVADSHALGVHWIYSTQKIAREYGRVEHLLKPSQKSYHPTKDVGEFTHYGDQTLVLLESLDEAGGFDVEVFSRRWQELFKDYH
;
A
#
# COMPACT_ATOMS: atom_id res chain seq x y z
N MET A 1 21.33 0.13 -15.19
CA MET A 1 21.31 -1.27 -14.69
C MET A 1 21.01 -1.40 -13.20
N MET A 2 21.77 -0.79 -12.26
CA MET A 2 21.41 -0.83 -10.83
C MET A 2 20.29 0.15 -10.44
N LYS A 3 20.36 1.40 -10.93
CA LYS A 3 19.29 2.40 -10.70
C LYS A 3 17.94 1.89 -11.20
N ASP A 4 17.90 1.31 -12.40
CA ASP A 4 16.67 0.74 -12.97
C ASP A 4 16.08 -0.39 -12.11
N ARG A 5 16.94 -1.23 -11.49
CA ARG A 5 16.49 -2.29 -10.58
C ARG A 5 15.95 -1.73 -9.27
N ALA A 6 16.59 -0.71 -8.71
CA ALA A 6 16.12 -0.04 -7.49
C ALA A 6 14.77 0.65 -7.72
N GLN A 7 14.63 1.36 -8.83
CA GLN A 7 13.36 1.98 -9.22
C GLN A 7 12.28 0.92 -9.46
N ALA A 8 12.60 -0.17 -10.19
CA ALA A 8 11.67 -1.27 -10.40
C ALA A 8 11.22 -1.92 -9.08
N MET A 9 12.13 -2.08 -8.12
CA MET A 9 11.81 -2.63 -6.80
C MET A 9 10.82 -1.73 -6.03
N VAL A 10 11.05 -0.42 -5.99
CA VAL A 10 10.15 0.54 -5.32
C VAL A 10 8.79 0.57 -6.02
N MET A 11 8.76 0.62 -7.36
CA MET A 11 7.50 0.63 -8.10
C MET A 11 6.74 -0.70 -7.92
N ALA A 12 7.44 -1.84 -7.94
CA ALA A 12 6.83 -3.15 -7.76
C ALA A 12 6.22 -3.32 -6.37
N SER A 13 6.81 -2.75 -5.30
CA SER A 13 6.19 -2.80 -3.96
C SER A 13 4.87 -2.04 -3.91
N PHE A 14 4.79 -0.87 -4.56
CA PHE A 14 3.52 -0.11 -4.64
C PHE A 14 2.46 -0.83 -5.48
N VAL A 15 2.86 -1.37 -6.63
CA VAL A 15 1.93 -2.15 -7.48
C VAL A 15 1.42 -3.38 -6.74
N ALA A 16 2.28 -4.07 -5.99
CA ALA A 16 1.89 -5.26 -5.23
C ALA A 16 0.93 -4.92 -4.08
N ASP A 17 1.15 -3.82 -3.36
CA ASP A 17 0.23 -3.37 -2.30
C ASP A 17 -1.15 -2.98 -2.85
N SER A 18 -1.17 -2.17 -3.90
CA SER A 18 -2.40 -1.79 -4.62
C SER A 18 -3.17 -3.01 -5.14
N HIS A 19 -2.45 -4.02 -5.66
CA HIS A 19 -3.05 -5.27 -6.11
C HIS A 19 -3.61 -6.11 -4.95
N ALA A 20 -3.01 -6.06 -3.77
CA ALA A 20 -3.48 -6.78 -2.60
C ALA A 20 -4.76 -6.17 -1.99
N LEU A 21 -5.00 -4.88 -2.19
CA LEU A 21 -6.06 -4.09 -1.54
C LEU A 21 -7.42 -4.79 -1.54
N GLY A 22 -7.92 -5.23 -2.69
CA GLY A 22 -9.29 -5.76 -2.80
C GLY A 22 -9.55 -7.05 -2.01
N VAL A 23 -8.51 -7.81 -1.67
CA VAL A 23 -8.60 -9.04 -0.84
C VAL A 23 -7.83 -8.93 0.47
N HIS A 24 -7.34 -7.73 0.78
CA HIS A 24 -6.56 -7.48 1.98
C HIS A 24 -7.37 -7.81 3.25
N TRP A 25 -6.69 -8.34 4.27
CA TRP A 25 -7.27 -8.89 5.51
C TRP A 25 -8.13 -10.16 5.37
N ILE A 26 -8.25 -10.74 4.18
CA ILE A 26 -8.83 -12.09 4.02
C ILE A 26 -7.74 -13.13 4.25
N TYR A 27 -7.62 -13.65 5.47
CA TYR A 27 -6.57 -14.63 5.80
C TYR A 27 -6.78 -16.02 5.20
N SER A 28 -8.03 -16.38 4.85
CA SER A 28 -8.32 -17.70 4.28
C SER A 28 -8.05 -17.69 2.78
N THR A 29 -6.96 -18.36 2.37
CA THR A 29 -6.62 -18.56 0.95
C THR A 29 -7.71 -19.33 0.20
N GLN A 30 -8.40 -20.27 0.88
CA GLN A 30 -9.56 -20.96 0.30
C GLN A 30 -10.73 -20.01 0.04
N LYS A 31 -10.97 -19.05 0.94
CA LYS A 31 -12.01 -18.03 0.75
C LYS A 31 -11.67 -17.14 -0.44
N ILE A 32 -10.43 -16.67 -0.54
CA ILE A 32 -9.96 -15.89 -1.70
C ILE A 32 -10.18 -16.68 -3.00
N ALA A 33 -9.73 -17.93 -3.04
CA ALA A 33 -9.87 -18.77 -4.24
C ALA A 33 -11.34 -19.02 -4.63
N ARG A 34 -12.24 -19.19 -3.66
CA ARG A 34 -13.67 -19.43 -3.93
C ARG A 34 -14.43 -18.18 -4.35
N GLU A 35 -14.14 -17.03 -3.73
CA GLU A 35 -14.91 -15.78 -3.93
C GLU A 35 -14.32 -14.89 -5.02
N TYR A 36 -12.99 -14.91 -5.20
CA TYR A 36 -12.27 -14.02 -6.11
C TYR A 36 -11.43 -14.77 -7.16
N GLY A 37 -11.20 -16.07 -6.97
CA GLY A 37 -10.31 -16.84 -7.83
C GLY A 37 -8.84 -16.41 -7.68
N ARG A 38 -8.10 -16.45 -8.78
CA ARG A 38 -6.79 -15.80 -8.87
C ARG A 38 -7.01 -14.32 -9.08
N VAL A 39 -6.47 -13.48 -8.19
CA VAL A 39 -6.48 -12.03 -8.38
C VAL A 39 -5.46 -11.69 -9.47
N GLU A 40 -5.95 -11.31 -10.65
CA GLU A 40 -5.13 -10.92 -11.81
C GLU A 40 -5.33 -9.44 -12.19
N HIS A 41 -6.24 -8.75 -11.50
CA HIS A 41 -6.62 -7.37 -11.73
C HIS A 41 -6.74 -6.61 -10.41
N LEU A 42 -6.63 -5.28 -10.46
CA LEU A 42 -6.94 -4.43 -9.32
C LEU A 42 -8.43 -4.56 -8.98
N LEU A 43 -8.72 -4.84 -7.72
CA LEU A 43 -10.08 -5.05 -7.22
C LEU A 43 -10.44 -3.95 -6.24
N LYS A 44 -11.63 -3.38 -6.39
CA LYS A 44 -12.23 -2.52 -5.36
C LYS A 44 -12.56 -3.37 -4.13
N PRO A 45 -12.17 -2.96 -2.91
CA PRO A 45 -12.60 -3.65 -1.70
C PRO A 45 -14.12 -3.69 -1.59
N SER A 46 -14.66 -4.80 -1.09
CA SER A 46 -16.11 -4.88 -0.82
C SER A 46 -16.50 -3.89 0.29
N GLN A 47 -17.74 -3.41 0.30
CA GLN A 47 -18.24 -2.53 1.38
C GLN A 47 -18.23 -3.18 2.77
N LYS A 48 -18.16 -4.51 2.82
CA LYS A 48 -18.04 -5.29 4.07
C LYS A 48 -16.59 -5.63 4.43
N SER A 49 -15.62 -5.11 3.67
CA SER A 49 -14.20 -5.33 3.91
C SER A 49 -13.67 -4.40 5.00
N TYR A 50 -12.38 -4.57 5.31
CA TYR A 50 -11.62 -3.73 6.23
C TYR A 50 -11.11 -2.42 5.60
N HIS A 51 -11.41 -2.17 4.32
CA HIS A 51 -11.04 -0.96 3.56
C HIS A 51 -12.26 -0.39 2.81
N PRO A 52 -13.40 -0.12 3.48
CA PRO A 52 -14.65 0.23 2.81
C PRO A 52 -14.63 1.62 2.15
N THR A 53 -13.70 2.47 2.57
CA THR A 53 -13.48 3.85 2.09
C THR A 53 -12.57 3.90 0.86
N LYS A 54 -11.81 2.83 0.60
CA LYS A 54 -10.83 2.77 -0.48
C LYS A 54 -11.45 2.40 -1.83
N ASP A 55 -10.83 2.87 -2.91
CA ASP A 55 -11.20 2.55 -4.29
C ASP A 55 -10.16 1.68 -5.01
N VAL A 56 -10.53 1.20 -6.19
CA VAL A 56 -9.67 0.40 -7.07
C VAL A 56 -8.37 1.16 -7.38
N GLY A 57 -7.24 0.51 -7.13
CA GLY A 57 -5.92 1.06 -7.41
C GLY A 57 -5.30 1.90 -6.29
N GLU A 58 -6.04 2.19 -5.23
CA GLU A 58 -5.46 2.81 -4.03
C GLU A 58 -4.59 1.81 -3.26
N PHE A 59 -3.89 2.32 -2.24
CA PHE A 59 -3.08 1.50 -1.35
C PHE A 59 -3.88 0.98 -0.15
N THR A 60 -3.35 -0.09 0.43
CA THR A 60 -3.62 -0.40 1.83
C THR A 60 -2.87 0.58 2.74
N HIS A 61 -3.13 0.51 4.04
CA HIS A 61 -2.32 1.20 5.05
C HIS A 61 -0.81 0.89 4.99
N TYR A 62 -0.38 -0.23 4.40
CA TYR A 62 1.05 -0.49 4.19
C TYR A 62 1.62 0.35 3.04
N GLY A 63 0.92 0.44 1.92
CA GLY A 63 1.34 1.29 0.79
C GLY A 63 1.32 2.77 1.14
N ASP A 64 0.30 3.24 1.87
CA ASP A 64 0.22 4.64 2.33
C ASP A 64 1.41 5.01 3.22
N GLN A 65 1.77 4.17 4.19
CA GLN A 65 2.94 4.38 5.03
C GLN A 65 4.26 4.28 4.25
N THR A 66 4.33 3.40 3.24
CA THR A 66 5.51 3.24 2.39
C THR A 66 5.73 4.47 1.51
N LEU A 67 4.66 5.11 1.02
CA LEU A 67 4.74 6.36 0.27
C LEU A 67 5.23 7.49 1.18
N VAL A 68 4.68 7.62 2.39
CA VAL A 68 5.15 8.59 3.39
C VAL A 68 6.63 8.39 3.70
N LEU A 69 7.09 7.15 3.83
CA LEU A 69 8.51 6.86 4.03
C LEU A 69 9.35 7.33 2.83
N LEU A 70 8.95 7.01 1.60
CA LEU A 70 9.67 7.43 0.39
C LEU A 70 9.78 8.95 0.29
N GLU A 71 8.69 9.68 0.53
CA GLU A 71 8.68 11.14 0.55
C GLU A 71 9.56 11.73 1.67
N SER A 72 9.60 11.06 2.83
CA SER A 72 10.47 11.47 3.94
C SER A 72 11.95 11.33 3.58
N LEU A 73 12.31 10.27 2.85
CA LEU A 73 13.68 10.03 2.39
C LEU A 73 14.12 11.08 1.37
N ASP A 74 13.21 11.49 0.48
CA ASP A 74 13.46 12.56 -0.50
C ASP A 74 13.65 13.92 0.20
N GLU A 75 12.76 14.26 1.15
CA GLU A 75 12.80 15.53 1.90
C GLU A 75 14.09 15.66 2.73
N ALA A 76 14.52 14.60 3.41
CA ALA A 76 15.67 14.61 4.31
C ALA A 76 17.01 14.23 3.62
N GLY A 77 16.98 13.77 2.36
CA GLY A 77 18.16 13.23 1.67
C GLY A 77 18.69 11.92 2.28
N GLY A 78 17.86 11.21 3.04
CA GLY A 78 18.22 10.04 3.83
C GLY A 78 17.15 9.70 4.86
N PHE A 79 17.35 8.64 5.65
CA PHE A 79 16.43 8.33 6.74
C PHE A 79 16.67 9.27 7.92
N ASP A 80 15.66 10.09 8.21
CA ASP A 80 15.59 10.93 9.40
C ASP A 80 14.32 10.57 10.18
N VAL A 81 14.49 10.19 11.44
CA VAL A 81 13.39 9.71 12.28
C VAL A 81 12.40 10.81 12.63
N GLU A 82 12.85 12.06 12.76
CA GLU A 82 11.98 13.19 13.11
C GLU A 82 11.12 13.59 11.91
N VAL A 83 11.71 13.65 10.71
CA VAL A 83 10.98 13.91 9.46
C VAL A 83 9.95 12.80 9.20
N PHE A 84 10.36 11.54 9.27
CA PHE A 84 9.45 10.42 9.07
C PHE A 84 8.33 10.41 10.13
N SER A 85 8.66 10.56 11.41
CA SER A 85 7.66 10.53 12.49
C SER A 85 6.63 11.65 12.34
N ARG A 86 7.04 12.85 11.94
CA ARG A 86 6.12 13.97 11.68
C ARG A 86 5.18 13.66 10.53
N ARG A 87 5.70 13.20 9.38
CA ARG A 87 4.86 12.90 8.20
C ARG A 87 3.94 11.72 8.44
N TRP A 88 4.41 10.70 9.15
CA TRP A 88 3.60 9.56 9.57
C TRP A 88 2.45 10.01 10.48
N GLN A 89 2.73 10.85 11.50
CA GLN A 89 1.67 11.42 12.34
C GLN A 89 0.68 12.26 11.54
N GLU A 90 1.15 13.02 10.55
CA GLU A 90 0.29 13.80 9.66
C GLU A 90 -0.66 12.90 8.86
N LEU A 91 -0.16 11.81 8.28
CA LEU A 91 -0.97 10.81 7.57
C LEU A 91 -2.11 10.30 8.46
N PHE A 92 -1.83 10.01 9.73
CA PHE A 92 -2.78 9.38 10.65
C PHE A 92 -3.76 10.34 11.32
N LYS A 93 -3.64 11.67 11.17
CA LYS A 93 -4.57 12.63 11.77
C LYS A 93 -6.02 12.41 11.31
N ASP A 94 -6.19 12.15 10.01
CA ASP A 94 -7.50 12.03 9.36
C ASP A 94 -7.66 10.69 8.63
N TYR A 95 -6.89 9.66 9.01
CA TYR A 95 -6.85 8.38 8.28
C TYR A 95 -8.10 7.53 8.55
N HIS A 96 -8.79 7.13 7.47
CA HIS A 96 -10.06 6.39 7.50
C HIS A 96 -10.19 5.41 6.34
#